data_AF-A0A9D2DL43-F1
#
_entry.id   AF-A0A9D2DL43-F1
#
_cell.length_a   1.000
_cell.length_b   1.000
_cell.length_c   1.000
_cell.angle_alpha   90.00
_cell.angle_beta   90.00
_cell.angle_gamma   90.00
#
_symmetry.space_group_name_H-M   'P 1'
#
loop_
_entity.id
_entity.type
_entity.pdbx_description
1 polymer ?
#
loop_
_entity_poly.entity_id
_entity_poly.type
_entity_poly.pdbx_seq_one_letter_code
_entity_poly.pdbx_strand_id
1 'polypeptide(L)'
;MARRDGGGAPTCLLVLLSLLVFAAGAFALYRVMLAPAPDTDRVVEESALSPKSFSEYDWDELTQVAQMISEAPSDEEGEAVAAEWGVSIGDTRPLPLSDGRQATLTVVGIRCDELADGSGQAGLTLMTSPISLQPMNGSASNSGGWEGSQIRSWLASDGAELLPEGLASQVVPVVKSTNNVGVTSEVTSVTETVDELWLFSLSEVCGTVDLFAREYGDQVRARTYYIDYTVYDALLSAEGEQYPLFVREGVTCLSDQSGSLALEYGGAPTAWWYRSSYPYTFTGDDAYYFYQAMDTGYPSALGQADAASGVVVGLCL
;
A
#
# COMPACT_ATOMS: atom_id res chain seq x y z
N MET A 1 -97.98 -28.04 4.30
CA MET A 1 -97.33 -26.72 4.46
C MET A 1 -96.15 -26.91 5.41
N ALA A 2 -95.00 -26.37 5.00
CA ALA A 2 -93.61 -26.58 5.44
C ALA A 2 -93.29 -27.00 6.90
N ARG A 3 -92.33 -27.95 7.01
CA ARG A 3 -91.44 -28.16 8.17
C ARG A 3 -90.17 -27.31 8.01
N ARG A 4 -89.72 -26.69 9.10
CA ARG A 4 -88.42 -26.04 9.29
C ARG A 4 -87.47 -27.03 9.97
N ASP A 5 -86.24 -27.18 9.49
CA ASP A 5 -85.10 -27.66 10.27
C ASP A 5 -83.77 -27.23 9.63
N GLY A 6 -82.79 -26.90 10.48
CA GLY A 6 -81.37 -27.18 10.21
C GLY A 6 -80.45 -26.02 9.77
N GLY A 7 -80.27 -24.97 10.59
CA GLY A 7 -79.17 -24.01 10.45
C GLY A 7 -78.20 -24.13 11.63
N GLY A 8 -77.04 -24.77 11.46
CA GLY A 8 -76.09 -24.94 12.58
C GLY A 8 -74.69 -25.46 12.25
N ALA A 9 -74.34 -25.67 10.98
CA ALA A 9 -73.03 -26.23 10.61
C ALA A 9 -71.89 -25.19 10.39
N PRO A 10 -72.11 -23.99 9.80
CA PRO A 10 -70.98 -23.12 9.46
C PRO A 10 -70.45 -22.31 10.66
N THR A 11 -71.28 -22.05 11.67
CA THR A 11 -70.91 -21.22 12.84
C THR A 11 -70.01 -21.97 13.83
N CYS A 12 -70.23 -23.27 14.05
CA CYS A 12 -69.37 -24.08 14.92
C CYS A 12 -67.96 -24.26 14.34
N LEU A 13 -67.83 -24.37 13.01
CA LEU A 13 -66.54 -24.52 12.34
C LEU A 13 -65.69 -23.25 12.47
N LEU A 14 -66.30 -22.06 12.33
CA LEU A 14 -65.65 -20.76 12.50
C LEU A 14 -65.22 -20.49 13.95
N VAL A 15 -65.99 -20.96 14.94
CA VAL A 15 -65.63 -20.86 16.36
C VAL A 15 -64.49 -21.81 16.72
N LEU A 16 -64.48 -23.03 16.16
CA LEU A 16 -63.38 -23.98 16.36
C LEU A 16 -62.07 -23.51 15.70
N LEU A 17 -62.14 -22.94 14.49
CA LEU A 17 -60.98 -22.36 13.82
C LEU A 17 -60.42 -21.14 14.56
N SER A 18 -61.28 -20.26 15.07
CA SER A 18 -60.83 -19.09 15.84
C SER A 18 -60.23 -19.49 17.20
N LEU A 19 -60.76 -20.52 17.88
CA LEU A 19 -60.13 -21.07 19.09
C LEU A 19 -58.77 -21.73 18.82
N LEU A 20 -58.61 -22.42 17.68
CA LEU A 20 -57.33 -23.01 17.28
C LEU A 20 -56.27 -21.94 16.95
N VAL A 21 -56.65 -20.86 16.28
CA VAL A 21 -55.75 -19.72 16.03
C VAL A 21 -55.37 -19.01 17.33
N PHE A 22 -56.31 -18.86 18.26
CA PHE A 22 -56.03 -18.26 19.57
C PHE A 22 -55.12 -19.14 20.43
N ALA A 23 -55.33 -20.46 20.41
CA ALA A 23 -54.48 -21.42 21.11
C ALA A 23 -53.08 -21.50 20.50
N ALA A 24 -52.96 -21.47 19.17
CA ALA A 24 -51.66 -21.41 18.49
C ALA A 24 -50.92 -20.09 18.78
N GLY A 25 -51.63 -18.97 18.79
CA GLY A 25 -51.08 -17.66 19.16
C GLY A 25 -50.63 -17.62 20.62
N ALA A 26 -51.43 -18.15 21.55
CA ALA A 26 -51.08 -18.24 22.96
C ALA A 26 -49.90 -19.19 23.22
N PHE A 27 -49.81 -20.30 22.49
CA PHE A 27 -48.68 -21.23 22.57
C PHE A 27 -47.39 -20.62 21.99
N ALA A 28 -47.49 -19.87 20.88
CA ALA A 28 -46.35 -19.13 20.34
C ALA A 28 -45.88 -18.04 21.32
N LEU A 29 -46.81 -17.30 21.94
CA LEU A 29 -46.48 -16.29 22.94
C LEU A 29 -45.86 -16.92 24.21
N TYR A 30 -46.40 -18.05 24.68
CA TYR A 30 -45.86 -18.82 25.79
C TYR A 30 -44.45 -19.33 25.48
N ARG A 31 -44.20 -19.80 24.26
CA ARG A 31 -42.87 -20.25 23.81
C ARG A 31 -41.86 -19.10 23.68
N VAL A 32 -42.30 -17.89 23.36
CA VAL A 32 -41.46 -16.69 23.35
C VAL A 32 -41.20 -16.17 24.76
N MET A 33 -42.19 -16.22 25.66
CA MET A 33 -42.03 -15.78 27.06
C MET A 33 -41.22 -16.76 27.93
N LEU A 34 -41.18 -18.05 27.55
CA LEU A 34 -40.34 -19.08 28.18
C LEU A 34 -39.11 -19.43 27.36
N ALA A 35 -38.89 -18.77 26.22
CA ALA A 35 -37.59 -18.84 25.57
C ALA A 35 -36.58 -18.24 26.56
N PRO A 36 -35.49 -18.94 26.91
CA PRO A 36 -34.39 -18.29 27.58
C PRO A 36 -34.00 -17.06 26.75
N ALA A 37 -33.65 -15.95 27.42
CA ALA A 37 -33.18 -14.76 26.73
C ALA A 37 -32.16 -15.18 25.66
N PRO A 38 -32.20 -14.59 24.45
CA PRO A 38 -31.12 -14.84 23.50
C PRO A 38 -29.84 -14.56 24.24
N ASP A 39 -28.95 -15.55 24.26
CA ASP A 39 -27.66 -15.47 24.93
C ASP A 39 -26.89 -14.33 24.24
N THR A 40 -27.03 -13.12 24.77
CA THR A 40 -26.33 -11.92 24.30
C THR A 40 -24.88 -11.92 24.77
N ASP A 41 -24.40 -13.02 25.35
CA ASP A 41 -22.98 -13.33 25.45
C ASP A 41 -22.50 -13.93 24.13
N ARG A 42 -22.69 -13.19 23.04
CA ARG A 42 -21.63 -13.16 22.03
C ARG A 42 -20.55 -12.29 22.67
N VAL A 43 -19.75 -12.91 23.52
CA VAL A 43 -18.45 -12.38 23.91
C VAL A 43 -17.72 -12.23 22.58
N VAL A 44 -17.77 -11.02 22.01
CA VAL A 44 -16.64 -10.54 21.23
C VAL A 44 -15.53 -10.61 22.26
N GLU A 45 -14.69 -11.63 22.18
CA GLU A 45 -13.43 -11.58 22.89
C GLU A 45 -12.69 -10.41 22.26
N GLU A 46 -12.90 -9.23 22.83
CA GLU A 46 -12.02 -8.09 22.70
C GLU A 46 -10.73 -8.54 23.39
N SER A 47 -9.92 -9.34 22.68
CA SER A 47 -8.64 -9.75 23.18
C SER A 47 -7.84 -8.47 23.38
N ALA A 48 -7.52 -8.17 24.63
CA ALA A 48 -6.71 -7.01 24.96
C ALA A 48 -5.41 -7.08 24.14
N LEU A 49 -5.15 -6.04 23.35
CA LEU A 49 -3.96 -5.92 22.52
C LEU A 49 -2.71 -6.21 23.36
N SER A 50 -1.90 -7.18 22.93
CA SER A 50 -0.69 -7.61 23.65
C SER A 50 0.47 -7.79 22.68
N PRO A 51 1.72 -7.49 23.10
CA PRO A 51 2.89 -7.67 22.25
C PRO A 51 3.03 -9.10 21.71
N LYS A 52 3.27 -9.20 20.40
CA LYS A 52 3.52 -10.44 19.66
C LYS A 52 4.38 -10.14 18.43
N SER A 53 4.72 -11.17 17.65
CA SER A 53 5.52 -10.94 16.45
C SER A 53 4.71 -10.24 15.34
N PHE A 54 5.39 -9.45 14.51
CA PHE A 54 4.77 -8.71 13.39
C PHE A 54 3.78 -9.55 12.55
N SER A 55 4.11 -10.82 12.27
CA SER A 55 3.27 -11.70 11.45
C SER A 55 2.01 -12.24 12.14
N GLU A 56 1.91 -12.12 13.46
CA GLU A 56 0.80 -12.64 14.28
C GLU A 56 -0.28 -11.59 14.58
N TYR A 57 -0.04 -10.33 14.26
CA TYR A 57 -1.06 -9.28 14.31
C TYR A 57 -2.08 -9.46 13.19
N ASP A 58 -3.36 -9.37 13.53
CA ASP A 58 -4.36 -9.01 12.52
C ASP A 58 -4.18 -7.53 12.10
N TRP A 59 -4.96 -7.09 11.11
CA TRP A 59 -4.79 -5.75 10.55
C TRP A 59 -5.22 -4.64 11.52
N ASP A 60 -6.24 -4.88 12.34
CA ASP A 60 -6.75 -3.88 13.30
C ASP A 60 -5.78 -3.71 14.47
N GLU A 61 -5.20 -4.82 14.96
CA GLU A 61 -4.16 -4.80 15.99
C GLU A 61 -2.87 -4.15 15.46
N LEU A 62 -2.44 -4.49 14.24
CA LEU A 62 -1.23 -3.91 13.65
C LEU A 62 -1.40 -2.39 13.46
N THR A 63 -2.59 -1.94 13.07
CA THR A 63 -2.91 -0.52 12.94
C THR A 63 -2.85 0.19 14.29
N GLN A 64 -3.37 -0.42 15.36
CA GLN A 64 -3.23 0.14 16.71
C GLN A 64 -1.76 0.23 17.15
N VAL A 65 -0.94 -0.77 16.81
CA VAL A 65 0.51 -0.73 17.07
C VAL A 65 1.18 0.40 16.27
N ALA A 66 0.84 0.55 14.99
CA ALA A 66 1.35 1.63 14.16
C ALA A 66 0.96 3.01 14.71
N GLN A 67 -0.28 3.19 15.18
CA GLN A 67 -0.72 4.42 15.83
C GLN A 67 0.08 4.74 17.09
N MET A 68 0.34 3.75 17.96
CA MET A 68 1.20 3.95 19.14
C MET A 68 2.62 4.39 18.77
N ILE A 69 3.17 3.87 17.67
CA ILE A 69 4.48 4.26 17.13
C ILE A 69 4.42 5.69 16.54
N SER A 70 3.34 6.03 15.84
CA SER A 70 3.09 7.35 15.25
C SER A 70 2.91 8.46 16.31
N GLU A 71 2.39 8.11 17.49
CA GLU A 71 2.26 9.05 18.62
C GLU A 71 3.56 9.30 19.40
N ALA A 72 4.62 8.51 19.13
CA ALA A 72 5.91 8.70 19.77
C ALA A 72 6.48 10.11 19.48
N PRO A 73 7.15 10.76 20.45
CA PRO A 73 7.61 12.14 20.31
C PRO A 73 8.89 12.29 19.48
N SER A 74 9.57 11.19 19.15
CA SER A 74 10.78 11.16 18.33
C SER A 74 10.95 9.81 17.62
N ASP A 75 11.83 9.78 16.62
CA ASP A 75 12.13 8.55 15.88
C ASP A 75 12.75 7.47 16.77
N GLU A 76 13.67 7.84 17.68
CA GLU A 76 14.29 6.91 18.64
C GLU A 76 13.25 6.29 19.59
N GLU A 77 12.30 7.09 20.08
CA GLU A 77 11.21 6.58 20.92
C GLU A 77 10.22 5.74 20.10
N GLY A 78 9.95 6.10 18.84
CA GLY A 78 9.13 5.30 17.93
C GLY A 78 9.72 3.91 17.67
N GLU A 79 11.03 3.83 17.43
CA GLU A 79 11.75 2.56 17.29
C GLU A 79 11.70 1.73 18.58
N ALA A 80 11.82 2.37 19.75
CA ALA A 80 11.70 1.68 21.03
C ALA A 80 10.29 1.10 21.24
N VAL A 81 9.24 1.88 20.94
CA VAL A 81 7.84 1.41 20.98
C VAL A 81 7.63 0.25 20.00
N ALA A 82 8.11 0.36 18.76
CA ALA A 82 8.02 -0.72 17.79
C ALA A 82 8.65 -2.02 18.31
N ALA A 83 9.85 -1.93 18.90
CA ALA A 83 10.54 -3.07 19.48
C ALA A 83 9.79 -3.68 20.67
N GLU A 84 9.18 -2.86 21.55
CA GLU A 84 8.34 -3.34 22.65
C GLU A 84 7.11 -4.12 22.16
N TRP A 85 6.57 -3.74 21.00
CA TRP A 85 5.46 -4.41 20.33
C TRP A 85 5.91 -5.50 19.34
N GLY A 86 7.18 -5.91 19.36
CA GLY A 86 7.67 -7.03 18.54
C GLY A 86 7.66 -6.75 17.04
N VAL A 87 7.82 -5.47 16.67
CA VAL A 87 7.98 -5.00 15.28
C VAL A 87 9.41 -4.48 15.12
N SER A 88 10.06 -4.88 14.03
CA SER A 88 11.40 -4.46 13.66
C SER A 88 11.50 -4.25 12.16
N ILE A 89 12.40 -3.36 11.75
CA ILE A 89 12.73 -3.18 10.33
C ILE A 89 13.13 -4.54 9.73
N GLY A 90 12.63 -4.84 8.54
CA GLY A 90 12.84 -6.11 7.84
C GLY A 90 11.97 -7.27 8.33
N ASP A 91 11.09 -7.07 9.32
CA ASP A 91 10.06 -8.06 9.62
C ASP A 91 9.15 -8.23 8.41
N THR A 92 8.74 -9.48 8.18
CA THR A 92 7.92 -9.84 7.02
C THR A 92 6.68 -10.62 7.42
N ARG A 93 5.62 -10.48 6.63
CA ARG A 93 4.42 -11.31 6.74
C ARG A 93 3.86 -11.67 5.37
N PRO A 94 3.14 -12.80 5.25
CA PRO A 94 2.38 -13.10 4.05
C PRO A 94 1.28 -12.04 3.82
N LEU A 95 1.14 -11.60 2.57
CA LEU A 95 0.07 -10.73 2.10
C LEU A 95 -0.76 -11.47 1.02
N PRO A 96 -1.87 -12.12 1.40
CA PRO A 96 -2.76 -12.73 0.41
C PRO A 96 -3.45 -11.63 -0.40
N LEU A 97 -3.42 -11.72 -1.73
CA LEU A 97 -4.09 -10.76 -2.60
C LEU A 97 -5.51 -11.23 -2.94
N SER A 98 -6.40 -10.29 -3.24
CA SER A 98 -7.84 -10.57 -3.49
C SER A 98 -8.09 -11.48 -4.68
N ASP A 99 -7.14 -11.56 -5.62
CA ASP A 99 -7.21 -12.43 -6.80
C ASP A 99 -6.56 -13.81 -6.60
N GLY A 100 -6.21 -14.16 -5.35
CA GLY A 100 -5.67 -15.46 -4.97
C GLY A 100 -4.16 -15.61 -5.13
N ARG A 101 -3.45 -14.57 -5.60
CA ARG A 101 -1.99 -14.53 -5.56
C ARG A 101 -1.48 -14.25 -4.14
N GLN A 102 -0.21 -14.54 -3.90
CA GLN A 102 0.46 -14.33 -2.62
C GLN A 102 1.61 -13.35 -2.83
N ALA A 103 1.60 -12.27 -2.07
CA ALA A 103 2.71 -11.34 -1.92
C ALA A 103 3.31 -11.47 -0.50
N THR A 104 4.40 -10.75 -0.27
CA THR A 104 5.02 -10.52 1.04
C THR A 104 4.91 -9.04 1.38
N LEU A 105 4.66 -8.73 2.65
CA LEU A 105 4.70 -7.37 3.19
C LEU A 105 5.88 -7.27 4.16
N THR A 106 6.72 -6.24 3.99
CA THR A 106 7.98 -6.05 4.72
C THR A 106 7.99 -4.69 5.40
N VAL A 107 8.43 -4.60 6.65
CA VAL A 107 8.68 -3.33 7.33
C VAL A 107 9.93 -2.69 6.77
N VAL A 108 9.81 -1.56 6.06
CA VAL A 108 10.97 -0.86 5.47
C VAL A 108 11.42 0.33 6.31
N GLY A 109 10.51 0.90 7.09
CA GLY A 109 10.75 2.07 7.92
C GLY A 109 9.80 2.16 9.10
N ILE A 110 10.23 2.89 10.12
CA ILE A 110 9.46 3.28 11.29
C ILE A 110 9.49 4.79 11.31
N ARG A 111 8.32 5.44 11.34
CA ARG A 111 8.22 6.91 11.33
C ARG A 111 8.94 7.60 10.16
N CYS A 112 8.97 6.98 8.98
CA CYS A 112 9.74 7.53 7.85
C CYS A 112 8.94 8.46 6.93
N ASP A 113 7.60 8.37 6.93
CA ASP A 113 6.75 9.09 6.00
C ASP A 113 5.82 10.06 6.72
N GLU A 114 5.69 11.27 6.18
CA GLU A 114 4.81 12.30 6.73
C GLU A 114 3.35 12.03 6.35
N LEU A 115 2.47 12.03 7.36
CA LEU A 115 1.03 11.90 7.17
C LEU A 115 0.49 13.13 6.43
N ALA A 116 -0.37 12.90 5.45
CA ALA A 116 -0.91 13.96 4.60
C ALA A 116 -1.80 14.97 5.36
N ASP A 117 -2.30 14.61 6.53
CA ASP A 117 -3.08 15.51 7.40
C ASP A 117 -2.21 16.44 8.26
N GLY A 118 -0.88 16.29 8.20
CA GLY A 118 0.09 17.08 8.96
C GLY A 118 0.15 16.75 10.45
N SER A 119 -0.41 15.62 10.89
CA SER A 119 -0.41 15.19 12.29
C SER A 119 0.93 14.63 12.77
N GLY A 120 1.84 14.29 11.86
CA GLY A 120 3.18 13.78 12.18
C GLY A 120 3.65 12.76 11.15
N GLN A 121 4.45 11.78 11.60
CA GLN A 121 4.90 10.66 10.78
C GLN A 121 4.00 9.45 10.97
N ALA A 122 3.75 8.69 9.91
CA ALA A 122 3.07 7.40 9.97
C ALA A 122 3.87 6.43 10.84
N GLY A 123 3.21 5.49 11.53
CA GLY A 123 3.89 4.59 12.44
C GLY A 123 4.83 3.64 11.71
N LEU A 124 4.29 3.00 10.67
CA LEU A 124 5.00 2.00 9.88
C LEU A 124 5.00 2.37 8.40
N THR A 125 6.15 2.25 7.75
CA THR A 125 6.25 2.21 6.30
C THR A 125 6.49 0.77 5.86
N LEU A 126 5.63 0.27 4.99
CA LEU A 126 5.61 -1.12 4.54
C LEU A 126 5.84 -1.20 3.02
N MET A 127 6.55 -2.24 2.59
CA MET A 127 6.82 -2.54 1.18
C MET A 127 6.25 -3.90 0.83
N THR A 128 5.59 -4.01 -0.32
CA THR A 128 5.15 -5.30 -0.87
C THR A 128 6.21 -5.93 -1.77
N SER A 129 6.23 -7.26 -1.90
CA SER A 129 6.72 -7.88 -3.14
C SER A 129 5.80 -7.47 -4.32
N PRO A 130 6.17 -7.71 -5.60
CA PRO A 130 5.33 -7.28 -6.71
C PRO A 130 3.89 -7.80 -6.60
N ILE A 131 2.90 -6.90 -6.57
CA ILE A 131 1.47 -7.26 -6.46
C ILE A 131 0.78 -7.41 -7.81
N SER A 132 1.44 -7.01 -8.89
CA SER A 132 0.92 -7.06 -10.27
C SER A 132 2.07 -6.84 -11.25
N LEU A 133 1.78 -7.03 -12.54
CA LEU A 133 2.61 -6.54 -13.63
C LEU A 133 1.81 -5.49 -14.39
N GLN A 134 2.28 -4.24 -14.37
CA GLN A 134 1.61 -3.11 -15.04
C GLN A 134 2.62 -2.26 -15.79
N PRO A 135 2.23 -1.64 -16.91
CA PRO A 135 3.02 -0.56 -17.47
C PRO A 135 2.96 0.65 -16.56
N MET A 136 4.02 1.47 -16.58
CA MET A 136 4.01 2.79 -15.94
C MET A 136 2.95 3.68 -16.61
N ASN A 137 2.87 3.64 -17.95
CA ASN A 137 1.96 4.40 -18.79
C ASN A 137 1.50 3.59 -20.01
N GLY A 138 0.29 3.80 -20.52
CA GLY A 138 -0.21 3.12 -21.73
C GLY A 138 0.51 3.50 -23.04
N SER A 139 1.47 4.43 -22.99
CA SER A 139 2.37 4.79 -24.08
C SER A 139 3.77 5.02 -23.53
N ALA A 140 4.81 4.78 -24.33
CA ALA A 140 6.19 5.12 -23.99
C ALA A 140 6.34 6.65 -23.82
N SER A 141 6.06 7.16 -22.62
CA SER A 141 6.23 8.56 -22.23
C SER A 141 6.46 8.69 -20.72
N ASN A 142 7.25 9.68 -20.31
CA ASN A 142 7.42 10.10 -18.92
C ASN A 142 6.92 11.52 -18.64
N SER A 143 6.17 12.10 -19.57
CA SER A 143 5.58 13.42 -19.40
C SER A 143 4.59 13.41 -18.23
N GLY A 144 4.74 14.40 -17.33
CA GLY A 144 3.93 14.48 -16.10
C GLY A 144 4.45 13.62 -14.95
N GLY A 145 5.59 12.93 -15.14
CA GLY A 145 6.26 12.14 -14.13
C GLY A 145 5.34 11.15 -13.40
N TRP A 146 5.54 11.01 -12.09
CA TRP A 146 4.73 10.15 -11.24
C TRP A 146 3.28 10.64 -11.12
N GLU A 147 3.08 11.92 -10.83
CA GLU A 147 1.75 12.52 -10.62
C GLU A 147 0.80 12.24 -11.79
N GLY A 148 1.30 12.37 -13.02
CA GLY A 148 0.55 12.14 -14.26
C GLY A 148 0.56 10.68 -14.76
N SER A 149 1.22 9.75 -14.05
CA SER A 149 1.36 8.38 -14.51
C SER A 149 0.05 7.59 -14.39
N GLN A 150 -0.17 6.68 -15.34
CA GLN A 150 -1.35 5.82 -15.32
C GLN A 150 -1.26 4.77 -14.21
N ILE A 151 -0.05 4.29 -13.87
CA ILE A 151 0.13 3.34 -12.77
C ILE A 151 -0.23 3.94 -11.41
N ARG A 152 0.02 5.24 -11.18
CA ARG A 152 -0.44 5.94 -9.97
C ARG A 152 -1.97 5.97 -9.90
N SER A 153 -2.63 6.29 -11.01
CA SER A 153 -4.10 6.26 -11.09
C SER A 153 -4.67 4.84 -10.87
N TRP A 154 -3.98 3.81 -11.38
CA TRP A 154 -4.32 2.42 -11.16
C TRP A 154 -4.15 2.00 -9.69
N LEU A 155 -3.07 2.42 -9.02
CA LEU A 155 -2.85 2.17 -7.59
C LEU A 155 -3.95 2.79 -6.72
N ALA A 156 -4.43 3.99 -7.07
CA ALA A 156 -5.55 4.65 -6.39
C ALA A 156 -6.93 4.02 -6.67
N SER A 157 -7.00 2.96 -7.48
CA SER A 157 -8.24 2.26 -7.83
C SER A 157 -8.03 0.74 -7.83
N ASP A 158 -7.93 0.13 -8.99
CA ASP A 158 -7.85 -1.34 -9.16
C ASP A 158 -6.68 -1.97 -8.37
N GLY A 159 -5.56 -1.25 -8.22
CA GLY A 159 -4.40 -1.71 -7.48
C GLY A 159 -4.65 -1.82 -5.97
N ALA A 160 -5.40 -0.87 -5.39
CA ALA A 160 -5.81 -0.93 -3.99
C ALA A 160 -6.78 -2.09 -3.74
N GLU A 161 -7.65 -2.42 -4.69
CA GLU A 161 -8.58 -3.57 -4.61
C GLU A 161 -7.87 -4.94 -4.57
N LEU A 162 -6.56 -4.99 -4.88
CA LEU A 162 -5.76 -6.22 -4.73
C LEU A 162 -5.37 -6.50 -3.28
N LEU A 163 -5.29 -5.48 -2.43
CA LEU A 163 -4.95 -5.66 -1.02
C LEU A 163 -6.14 -6.29 -0.26
N PRO A 164 -5.90 -7.04 0.83
CA PRO A 164 -6.96 -7.47 1.72
C PRO A 164 -7.79 -6.27 2.20
N GLU A 165 -9.13 -6.40 2.20
CA GLU A 165 -10.04 -5.31 2.62
C GLU A 165 -9.66 -4.74 3.99
N GLY A 166 -9.35 -5.59 4.97
CA GLY A 166 -8.96 -5.14 6.31
C GLY A 166 -7.60 -4.43 6.39
N LEU A 167 -6.71 -4.62 5.41
CA LEU A 167 -5.49 -3.80 5.29
C LEU A 167 -5.79 -2.51 4.53
N ALA A 168 -6.44 -2.62 3.38
CA ALA A 168 -6.75 -1.50 2.50
C ALA A 168 -7.52 -0.38 3.24
N SER A 169 -8.46 -0.74 4.13
CA SER A 169 -9.24 0.21 4.92
C SER A 169 -8.44 0.94 6.01
N GLN A 170 -7.23 0.47 6.32
CA GLN A 170 -6.38 1.02 7.37
C GLN A 170 -5.20 1.82 6.82
N VAL A 171 -4.95 1.78 5.51
CA VAL A 171 -3.87 2.54 4.88
C VAL A 171 -4.12 4.02 5.05
N VAL A 172 -3.09 4.75 5.47
CA VAL A 172 -3.15 6.20 5.65
C VAL A 172 -2.43 6.93 4.51
N PRO A 173 -2.97 8.06 4.03
CA PRO A 173 -2.34 8.84 2.99
C PRO A 173 -1.09 9.57 3.52
N VAL A 174 -0.01 9.55 2.74
CA VAL A 174 1.26 10.22 3.06
C VAL A 174 1.69 11.16 1.94
N VAL A 175 2.60 12.08 2.28
CA VAL A 175 3.21 13.01 1.34
C VAL A 175 4.42 12.36 0.67
N LYS A 176 4.43 12.29 -0.66
CA LYS A 176 5.56 11.77 -1.45
C LYS A 176 6.11 12.84 -2.37
N SER A 177 7.41 13.06 -2.34
CA SER A 177 8.10 13.95 -3.26
C SER A 177 8.65 13.17 -4.46
N THR A 178 8.46 13.68 -5.67
CA THR A 178 9.10 13.16 -6.89
C THR A 178 9.11 14.21 -7.99
N ASN A 179 10.00 14.04 -8.97
CA ASN A 179 9.91 14.76 -10.23
C ASN A 179 8.60 14.45 -10.99
N ASN A 180 7.67 15.41 -10.97
CA ASN A 180 6.36 15.31 -11.63
C ASN A 180 6.31 15.99 -13.00
N VAL A 181 7.46 16.32 -13.59
CA VAL A 181 7.54 16.89 -14.94
C VAL A 181 7.97 15.83 -15.96
N GLY A 182 8.89 14.95 -15.58
CA GLY A 182 9.57 14.03 -16.49
C GLY A 182 10.95 14.54 -16.83
N VAL A 183 11.17 15.01 -18.06
CA VAL A 183 12.46 15.58 -18.47
C VAL A 183 12.62 17.02 -17.93
N THR A 184 13.57 17.23 -17.03
CA THR A 184 13.88 18.54 -16.43
C THR A 184 15.22 18.49 -15.69
N SER A 185 15.91 19.62 -15.60
CA SER A 185 17.12 19.80 -14.77
C SER A 185 16.85 20.61 -13.50
N GLU A 186 15.61 21.04 -13.28
CA GLU A 186 15.23 21.93 -12.18
C GLU A 186 14.77 21.11 -10.98
N VAL A 187 15.53 21.16 -9.87
CA VAL A 187 15.18 20.46 -8.61
C VAL A 187 13.80 20.90 -8.07
N THR A 188 13.36 22.12 -8.37
CA THR A 188 12.02 22.62 -8.03
C THR A 188 10.88 21.89 -8.74
N SER A 189 11.19 21.01 -9.71
CA SER A 189 10.22 20.11 -10.34
C SER A 189 9.90 18.89 -9.46
N VAL A 190 10.70 18.65 -8.42
CA VAL A 190 10.35 17.72 -7.35
C VAL A 190 9.25 18.36 -6.52
N THR A 191 8.05 17.81 -6.65
CA THR A 191 6.84 18.34 -6.02
C THR A 191 6.09 17.21 -5.32
N GLU A 192 5.25 17.59 -4.37
CA GLU A 192 4.56 16.66 -3.50
C GLU A 192 3.28 16.11 -4.15
N THR A 193 3.06 14.82 -3.98
CA THR A 193 1.78 14.13 -4.16
C THR A 193 1.30 13.58 -2.83
N VAL A 194 -0.02 13.40 -2.70
CA VAL A 194 -0.64 12.67 -1.59
C VAL A 194 -1.07 11.32 -2.12
N ASP A 195 -0.52 10.25 -1.53
CA ASP A 195 -0.70 8.88 -1.99
C ASP A 195 -0.93 7.94 -0.79
N GLU A 196 -1.92 7.05 -0.89
CA GLU A 196 -2.10 5.92 0.04
C GLU A 196 -1.18 4.76 -0.36
N LEU A 197 -1.08 4.52 -1.67
CA LEU A 197 -0.19 3.53 -2.28
C LEU A 197 0.73 4.22 -3.28
N TRP A 198 2.03 3.96 -3.20
CA TRP A 198 3.02 4.56 -4.11
C TRP A 198 4.08 3.55 -4.56
N LEU A 199 4.83 3.90 -5.61
CA LEU A 199 6.09 3.21 -5.94
C LEU A 199 7.26 3.95 -5.29
N PHE A 200 8.29 3.23 -4.87
CA PHE A 200 9.49 3.82 -4.27
C PHE A 200 10.23 4.71 -5.27
N SER A 201 10.85 5.79 -4.80
CA SER A 201 11.81 6.56 -5.61
C SER A 201 13.19 5.91 -5.61
N LEU A 202 14.05 6.32 -6.53
CA LEU A 202 15.45 5.92 -6.54
C LEU A 202 16.14 6.30 -5.24
N SER A 203 15.96 7.53 -4.74
CA SER A 203 16.67 7.97 -3.54
C SER A 203 16.17 7.30 -2.26
N GLU A 204 14.89 6.95 -2.21
CA GLU A 204 14.33 6.17 -1.11
C GLU A 204 14.91 4.77 -1.00
N VAL A 205 15.37 4.20 -2.12
CA VAL A 205 15.95 2.86 -2.15
C VAL A 205 17.46 2.89 -2.11
N CYS A 206 18.08 3.76 -2.90
CA CYS A 206 19.52 3.80 -3.11
C CYS A 206 20.25 4.88 -2.30
N GLY A 207 19.52 5.77 -1.62
CA GLY A 207 20.08 6.95 -0.97
C GLY A 207 20.57 7.99 -1.97
N THR A 208 21.74 8.56 -1.72
CA THR A 208 22.33 9.55 -2.64
C THR A 208 22.49 8.95 -4.04
N VAL A 209 21.88 9.60 -5.03
CA VAL A 209 21.96 9.20 -6.44
C VAL A 209 23.12 9.93 -7.09
N ASP A 210 24.05 9.18 -7.69
CA ASP A 210 25.24 9.71 -8.38
C ASP A 210 25.41 9.14 -9.81
N LEU A 211 24.33 8.65 -10.40
CA LEU A 211 24.33 7.93 -11.68
C LEU A 211 24.87 8.79 -12.84
N PHE A 212 24.44 10.06 -12.92
CA PHE A 212 24.80 10.94 -14.02
C PHE A 212 26.24 11.45 -13.91
N ALA A 213 26.67 11.91 -12.73
CA ALA A 213 28.04 12.34 -12.49
C ALA A 213 29.03 11.19 -12.73
N ARG A 214 28.65 9.95 -12.45
CA ARG A 214 29.48 8.78 -12.74
C ARG A 214 29.57 8.46 -14.23
N GLU A 215 28.45 8.52 -14.95
CA GLU A 215 28.40 8.19 -16.37
C GLU A 215 29.02 9.30 -17.24
N TYR A 216 28.72 10.56 -16.93
CA TYR A 216 29.07 11.71 -17.74
C TYR A 216 30.14 12.62 -17.11
N GLY A 217 30.51 12.41 -15.85
CA GLY A 217 31.49 13.25 -15.14
C GLY A 217 30.87 14.44 -14.40
N ASP A 218 31.60 14.95 -13.42
CA ASP A 218 31.21 15.98 -12.46
C ASP A 218 31.77 17.39 -12.77
N GLN A 219 32.47 17.57 -13.90
CA GLN A 219 33.15 18.81 -14.24
C GLN A 219 32.56 19.52 -15.45
N VAL A 220 32.16 20.78 -15.25
CA VAL A 220 31.81 21.69 -16.35
C VAL A 220 33.05 22.06 -17.16
N ARG A 221 33.14 21.60 -18.40
CA ARG A 221 34.27 21.91 -19.31
C ARG A 221 33.91 23.07 -20.23
N ALA A 222 34.45 24.26 -19.90
CA ALA A 222 34.20 25.53 -20.60
C ALA A 222 34.52 25.54 -22.11
N ARG A 223 35.31 24.58 -22.63
CA ARG A 223 35.76 24.55 -24.03
C ARG A 223 34.96 23.62 -24.94
N THR A 224 34.05 22.81 -24.40
CA THR A 224 33.34 21.75 -25.12
C THR A 224 31.81 21.86 -25.08
N TYR A 225 31.27 22.99 -24.58
CA TYR A 225 29.81 23.16 -24.43
C TYR A 225 29.20 22.03 -23.58
N TYR A 226 29.89 21.65 -22.49
CA TYR A 226 29.51 20.52 -21.64
C TYR A 226 28.32 20.88 -20.74
N ILE A 227 27.33 19.99 -20.67
CA ILE A 227 26.16 20.07 -19.79
C ILE A 227 26.62 19.76 -18.35
N ASP A 228 26.11 20.49 -17.36
CA ASP A 228 26.26 20.11 -15.96
C ASP A 228 25.29 18.97 -15.66
N TYR A 229 25.82 17.77 -15.43
CA TYR A 229 25.02 16.58 -15.17
C TYR A 229 24.71 16.36 -13.70
N THR A 230 25.40 17.07 -12.80
CA THR A 230 25.22 16.93 -11.34
C THR A 230 23.84 17.43 -10.89
N VAL A 231 23.20 18.30 -11.69
CA VAL A 231 21.83 18.77 -11.44
C VAL A 231 20.79 17.65 -11.52
N TYR A 232 21.02 16.63 -12.36
CA TYR A 232 20.10 15.49 -12.48
C TYR A 232 20.22 14.54 -11.29
N ASP A 233 21.45 14.33 -10.80
CA ASP A 233 21.71 13.58 -9.57
C ASP A 233 21.10 14.29 -8.35
N ALA A 234 21.23 15.62 -8.28
CA ALA A 234 20.60 16.42 -7.24
C ALA A 234 19.06 16.35 -7.29
N LEU A 235 18.48 16.36 -8.50
CA LEU A 235 17.05 16.20 -8.70
C LEU A 235 16.56 14.82 -8.24
N LEU A 236 17.23 13.74 -8.64
CA LEU A 236 16.86 12.38 -8.24
C LEU A 236 17.06 12.15 -6.74
N SER A 237 18.10 12.74 -6.15
CA SER A 237 18.36 12.66 -4.71
C SER A 237 17.36 13.46 -3.86
N ALA A 238 16.60 14.37 -4.47
CA ALA A 238 15.62 15.18 -3.76
C ALA A 238 14.25 14.48 -3.61
N GLU A 239 14.07 13.27 -4.14
CA GLU A 239 12.78 12.56 -4.11
C GLU A 239 12.46 11.84 -2.77
N GLY A 240 13.37 11.88 -1.80
CA GLY A 240 13.17 11.29 -0.48
C GLY A 240 14.44 10.71 0.14
N GLU A 241 14.44 10.51 1.45
CA GLU A 241 15.53 9.88 2.19
C GLU A 241 15.50 8.36 2.05
N GLN A 242 16.66 7.71 2.15
CA GLN A 242 16.76 6.26 2.04
C GLN A 242 16.06 5.57 3.20
N TYR A 243 15.18 4.60 2.91
CA TYR A 243 14.50 3.86 3.98
C TYR A 243 15.49 3.03 4.81
N PRO A 244 15.29 2.94 6.15
CA PRO A 244 16.19 2.25 7.07
C PRO A 244 16.51 0.80 6.69
N LEU A 245 15.57 0.05 6.10
CA LEU A 245 15.85 -1.29 5.60
C LEU A 245 17.00 -1.27 4.60
N PHE A 246 16.91 -0.42 3.57
CA PHE A 246 17.91 -0.37 2.50
C PHE A 246 19.27 0.13 3.00
N VAL A 247 19.28 1.06 3.97
CA VAL A 247 20.50 1.47 4.67
C VAL A 247 21.15 0.27 5.37
N ARG A 248 20.37 -0.49 6.15
CA ARG A 248 20.86 -1.67 6.89
C ARG A 248 21.41 -2.74 5.95
N GLU A 249 20.73 -2.94 4.82
CA GLU A 249 21.11 -3.91 3.80
C GLU A 249 22.28 -3.44 2.92
N GLY A 250 22.76 -2.20 3.08
CA GLY A 250 23.88 -1.65 2.33
C GLY A 250 23.56 -1.39 0.85
N VAL A 251 22.30 -1.09 0.56
CA VAL A 251 21.82 -0.80 -0.79
C VAL A 251 22.32 0.58 -1.21
N THR A 252 22.80 0.67 -2.44
CA THR A 252 23.15 1.92 -3.14
C THR A 252 22.77 1.79 -4.61
N CYS A 253 22.96 2.84 -5.41
CA CYS A 253 22.79 2.76 -6.86
C CYS A 253 23.70 1.70 -7.54
N LEU A 254 24.72 1.18 -6.83
CA LEU A 254 25.77 0.31 -7.37
C LEU A 254 25.94 -1.01 -6.62
N SER A 255 25.15 -1.26 -5.57
CA SER A 255 25.35 -2.41 -4.70
C SER A 255 24.04 -2.78 -4.03
N ASP A 256 23.70 -4.06 -4.08
CA ASP A 256 22.67 -4.72 -3.28
C ASP A 256 23.23 -6.07 -2.83
N GLN A 257 24.13 -6.04 -1.84
CA GLN A 257 24.90 -7.23 -1.43
C GLN A 257 24.02 -8.28 -0.76
N SER A 258 22.96 -7.86 -0.07
CA SER A 258 21.99 -8.76 0.54
C SER A 258 20.99 -9.34 -0.47
N GLY A 259 20.89 -8.77 -1.68
CA GLY A 259 19.90 -9.18 -2.69
C GLY A 259 18.48 -8.77 -2.31
N SER A 260 18.33 -7.67 -1.56
CA SER A 260 17.06 -7.17 -1.04
C SER A 260 16.10 -6.64 -2.12
N LEU A 261 16.63 -6.26 -3.29
CA LEU A 261 15.86 -5.70 -4.40
C LEU A 261 15.57 -6.71 -5.52
N ALA A 262 16.19 -7.90 -5.45
CA ALA A 262 15.94 -8.99 -6.38
C ALA A 262 14.64 -9.72 -6.01
N LEU A 263 13.54 -9.30 -6.63
CA LEU A 263 12.20 -9.78 -6.30
C LEU A 263 11.65 -10.75 -7.35
N GLU A 264 10.70 -11.56 -6.93
CA GLU A 264 10.02 -12.52 -7.79
C GLU A 264 8.54 -12.18 -7.93
N TYR A 265 7.99 -12.54 -9.09
CA TYR A 265 6.56 -12.53 -9.36
C TYR A 265 6.17 -13.85 -10.01
N GLY A 266 5.24 -14.59 -9.39
CA GLY A 266 4.85 -15.91 -9.88
C GLY A 266 6.00 -16.93 -9.90
N GLY A 267 7.01 -16.78 -9.03
CA GLY A 267 8.19 -17.65 -8.93
C GLY A 267 9.26 -17.41 -10.00
N ALA A 268 9.23 -16.26 -10.67
CA ALA A 268 10.25 -15.84 -11.62
C ALA A 268 10.85 -14.48 -11.23
N PRO A 269 12.19 -14.29 -11.35
CA PRO A 269 12.83 -13.00 -11.17
C PRO A 269 12.15 -11.93 -12.02
N THR A 270 11.86 -10.79 -11.42
CA THR A 270 11.01 -9.75 -12.03
C THR A 270 11.57 -8.38 -11.71
N ALA A 271 11.87 -7.62 -12.77
CA ALA A 271 12.14 -6.19 -12.65
C ALA A 271 10.89 -5.47 -12.10
N TRP A 272 11.07 -4.34 -11.43
CA TRP A 272 9.96 -3.57 -10.87
C TRP A 272 10.21 -2.07 -10.92
N TRP A 273 9.12 -1.31 -10.99
CA TRP A 273 9.16 0.13 -11.26
C TRP A 273 9.57 0.97 -10.05
N TYR A 274 10.41 1.97 -10.27
CA TYR A 274 10.49 3.15 -9.42
C TYR A 274 9.50 4.21 -9.92
N ARG A 275 9.03 5.10 -9.04
CA ARG A 275 8.28 6.30 -9.48
C ARG A 275 9.17 7.36 -10.15
N SER A 276 10.49 7.24 -10.01
CA SER A 276 11.48 8.18 -10.55
C SER A 276 11.48 8.18 -12.08
N SER A 277 11.15 9.34 -12.66
CA SER A 277 11.31 9.58 -14.09
C SER A 277 12.77 9.83 -14.43
N TYR A 278 13.21 9.35 -15.59
CA TYR A 278 14.53 9.71 -16.11
C TYR A 278 14.53 11.20 -16.54
N PRO A 279 15.35 12.06 -15.92
CA PRO A 279 15.17 13.51 -16.01
C PRO A 279 15.84 14.14 -17.25
N TYR A 280 16.57 13.36 -18.04
CA TYR A 280 17.42 13.86 -19.10
C TYR A 280 17.04 13.35 -20.49
N THR A 281 17.30 14.15 -21.52
CA THR A 281 17.18 13.75 -22.93
C THR A 281 18.31 14.38 -23.74
N PHE A 282 18.86 13.63 -24.69
CA PHE A 282 19.88 14.15 -25.61
C PHE A 282 19.27 14.94 -26.78
N THR A 283 18.10 14.54 -27.25
CA THR A 283 17.49 15.04 -28.49
C THR A 283 16.25 15.90 -28.25
N GLY A 284 15.65 15.83 -27.04
CA GLY A 284 14.35 16.44 -26.74
C GLY A 284 13.16 15.54 -27.05
N ASP A 285 13.36 14.52 -27.89
CA ASP A 285 12.31 13.63 -28.38
C ASP A 285 12.24 12.30 -27.58
N ASP A 286 13.21 12.06 -26.68
CA ASP A 286 13.37 10.80 -25.93
C ASP A 286 12.76 10.82 -24.52
N ALA A 287 11.64 11.52 -24.34
CA ALA A 287 10.97 11.71 -23.04
C ALA A 287 10.06 10.51 -22.67
N TYR A 288 10.65 9.33 -22.52
CA TYR A 288 9.91 8.09 -22.31
C TYR A 288 10.53 7.08 -21.33
N TYR A 289 11.56 7.50 -20.60
CA TYR A 289 12.27 6.64 -19.66
C TYR A 289 11.79 6.83 -18.22
N PHE A 290 11.53 5.71 -17.54
CA PHE A 290 11.43 5.61 -16.08
C PHE A 290 12.51 4.68 -15.55
N TYR A 291 12.88 4.85 -14.29
CA TYR A 291 13.76 3.90 -13.64
C TYR A 291 13.00 2.66 -13.19
N GLN A 292 13.68 1.51 -13.26
CA GLN A 292 13.26 0.25 -12.67
C GLN A 292 14.42 -0.37 -11.90
N ALA A 293 14.12 -1.14 -10.87
CA ALA A 293 15.06 -2.14 -10.39
C ALA A 293 15.01 -3.31 -11.37
N MET A 294 16.16 -3.71 -11.90
CA MET A 294 16.25 -4.91 -12.74
C MET A 294 15.95 -6.16 -11.91
N ASP A 295 15.78 -7.31 -12.56
CA ASP A 295 15.63 -8.61 -11.89
C ASP A 295 16.83 -8.98 -10.98
N THR A 296 17.97 -8.32 -11.19
CA THR A 296 19.19 -8.39 -10.36
C THR A 296 19.21 -7.41 -9.19
N GLY A 297 18.20 -6.55 -9.05
CA GLY A 297 18.09 -5.52 -8.01
C GLY A 297 18.68 -4.15 -8.37
N TYR A 298 19.52 -4.05 -9.40
CA TYR A 298 20.19 -2.79 -9.74
C TYR A 298 19.27 -1.82 -10.49
N PRO A 299 19.35 -0.50 -10.21
CA PRO A 299 18.57 0.49 -10.93
C PRO A 299 19.00 0.61 -12.39
N SER A 300 18.04 0.77 -13.29
CA SER A 300 18.25 1.00 -14.72
C SER A 300 17.12 1.84 -15.31
N ALA A 301 17.44 2.70 -16.28
CA ALA A 301 16.43 3.46 -17.00
C ALA A 301 15.88 2.62 -18.18
N LEU A 302 14.56 2.43 -18.22
CA LEU A 302 13.88 1.66 -19.27
C LEU A 302 13.07 2.58 -20.17
N GLY A 303 13.35 2.54 -21.47
CA GLY A 303 12.67 3.34 -22.49
C GLY A 303 11.34 2.76 -22.97
N GLN A 304 10.69 1.96 -22.13
CA GLN A 304 9.48 1.21 -22.45
C GLN A 304 8.48 1.37 -21.30
N ALA A 305 8.08 2.61 -21.01
CA ALA A 305 7.10 2.90 -19.96
C ALA A 305 5.74 2.19 -20.20
N ASP A 306 5.48 1.74 -21.43
CA ASP A 306 4.34 0.93 -21.87
C ASP A 306 4.54 -0.59 -21.78
N ALA A 307 5.72 -1.06 -21.41
CA ALA A 307 5.94 -2.46 -21.10
C ALA A 307 5.55 -2.74 -19.65
N ALA A 308 4.98 -3.92 -19.39
CA ALA A 308 4.64 -4.32 -18.03
C ALA A 308 5.90 -4.67 -17.22
N SER A 309 5.98 -4.18 -15.98
CA SER A 309 7.00 -4.53 -14.99
C SER A 309 6.34 -4.73 -13.62
N GLY A 310 7.09 -5.28 -12.67
CA GLY A 310 6.61 -5.52 -11.30
C GLY A 310 6.13 -4.25 -10.62
N VAL A 311 4.97 -4.35 -9.96
CA VAL A 311 4.41 -3.26 -9.16
C VAL A 311 4.69 -3.52 -7.68
N VAL A 312 5.74 -2.90 -7.17
CA VAL A 312 6.16 -2.95 -5.76
C VAL A 312 5.63 -1.72 -5.06
N VAL A 313 4.81 -1.92 -4.04
CA VAL A 313 4.02 -0.85 -3.45
C VAL A 313 4.52 -0.52 -2.06
N GLY A 314 4.70 0.78 -1.81
CA GLY A 314 4.80 1.36 -0.47
C GLY A 314 3.41 1.69 0.06
N LEU A 315 3.19 1.44 1.36
CA LEU A 315 1.99 1.85 2.08
C LEU A 315 2.34 2.17 3.54
N CYS A 316 1.52 3.00 4.18
CA CYS A 316 1.67 3.37 5.58
C CYS A 316 0.47 2.96 6.44
N LEU A 317 0.76 2.68 7.71
CA LEU A 317 -0.20 2.50 8.80
C LEU A 317 0.13 3.47 9.95
#